data_AF-A0A9E5FN85-F1
#
_entry.id   AF-A0A9E5FN85-F1
#
_cell.length_a   1.000
_cell.length_b   1.000
_cell.length_c   1.000
_cell.angle_alpha   90.00
_cell.angle_beta   90.00
_cell.angle_gamma   90.00
#
_symmetry.space_group_name_H-M   'P 1'
#
loop_
_entity.id
_entity.type
_entity.pdbx_description
1 polymer ?
#
loop_
_entity_poly.entity_id
_entity_poly.type
_entity_poly.pdbx_seq_one_letter_code
_entity_poly.pdbx_strand_id
1 'polypeptide(L)'
;MKFLLILILSACAHWAFGQGNLQFNQVLRIGNSPLTVPVGKVWKVESYLQNEVVYNSNYQANCGSLNFHRPLVINGNNYYFLGDVSYGAASVFLMNGNKLPVWLKSGDIVNTVCPTDFASVIEFNIVP
;
A
#
# COMPACT_ATOMS: atom_id res chain seq x y z
N MET A 1 -3.19 -48.67 -21.44
CA MET A 1 -2.20 -47.87 -20.66
C MET A 1 -2.30 -46.37 -20.93
N LYS A 2 -2.33 -45.91 -22.19
CA LYS A 2 -2.46 -44.47 -22.54
C LYS A 2 -3.69 -43.77 -21.93
N PHE A 3 -4.86 -44.41 -22.00
CA PHE A 3 -6.10 -43.89 -21.41
C PHE A 3 -6.08 -43.83 -19.87
N LEU A 4 -5.38 -44.76 -19.22
CA LEU A 4 -5.25 -44.79 -17.77
C LEU A 4 -4.40 -43.60 -17.26
N LEU A 5 -3.33 -43.28 -18.00
CA LEU A 5 -2.45 -42.15 -17.70
C LEU A 5 -3.18 -40.80 -17.80
N ILE A 6 -4.02 -40.63 -18.83
CA ILE A 6 -4.83 -39.41 -19.01
C ILE A 6 -5.85 -39.25 -17.87
N LEU A 7 -6.48 -40.35 -17.43
CA LEU A 7 -7.46 -40.33 -16.34
C LEU A 7 -6.80 -39.93 -15.01
N ILE A 8 -5.59 -40.43 -14.73
CA ILE A 8 -4.83 -40.11 -13.51
C ILE A 8 -4.39 -38.63 -13.51
N LEU A 9 -3.89 -38.12 -14.65
CA LEU A 9 -3.50 -36.71 -14.77
C LEU A 9 -4.69 -35.75 -14.61
N SER A 10 -5.86 -36.09 -15.18
CA SER A 10 -7.08 -35.30 -15.02
C SER A 10 -7.54 -35.28 -13.57
N ALA A 11 -7.53 -36.43 -12.89
CA ALA A 11 -7.88 -36.50 -11.48
C ALA A 11 -6.94 -35.67 -10.59
N CYS A 12 -5.62 -35.71 -10.82
CA CYS A 12 -4.66 -34.88 -10.06
C CYS A 12 -4.84 -33.37 -10.27
N ALA A 13 -5.27 -32.94 -11.46
CA ALA A 13 -5.48 -31.52 -11.75
C ALA A 13 -6.62 -30.88 -10.91
N HIS A 14 -7.57 -31.69 -10.41
CA HIS A 14 -8.69 -31.22 -9.59
C HIS A 14 -8.32 -31.04 -8.10
N TRP A 15 -7.14 -31.52 -7.70
CA TRP A 15 -6.59 -31.36 -6.35
C TRP A 15 -5.50 -30.27 -6.30
N ALA A 16 -5.26 -29.59 -7.42
CA ALA A 16 -4.47 -28.38 -7.43
C ALA A 16 -5.31 -27.28 -6.76
N PHE A 17 -5.11 -27.07 -5.46
CA PHE A 17 -5.49 -25.80 -4.83
C PHE A 17 -4.76 -24.71 -5.61
N GLY A 18 -5.51 -23.90 -6.34
CA GLY A 18 -5.00 -22.62 -6.82
C GLY A 18 -4.47 -21.85 -5.63
N GLN A 19 -3.38 -21.10 -5.80
CA GLN A 19 -2.95 -20.14 -4.77
C GLN A 19 -4.17 -19.35 -4.31
N GLY A 20 -4.37 -19.24 -3.00
CA GLY A 20 -5.58 -18.66 -2.44
C GLY A 20 -5.92 -17.33 -3.12
N ASN A 21 -7.14 -17.19 -3.61
CA ASN A 21 -7.53 -16.05 -4.43
C ASN A 21 -7.87 -14.85 -3.54
N LEU A 22 -7.43 -13.67 -3.98
CA LEU A 22 -7.82 -12.41 -3.36
C LEU A 22 -9.23 -12.04 -3.83
N GLN A 23 -10.18 -12.06 -2.90
CA GLN A 23 -11.53 -11.58 -3.14
C GLN A 23 -11.67 -10.17 -2.58
N PHE A 24 -12.09 -9.21 -3.42
CA PHE A 24 -12.39 -7.86 -2.96
C PHE A 24 -13.31 -7.89 -1.74
N ASN A 25 -12.96 -7.12 -0.71
CA ASN A 25 -13.79 -6.95 0.47
C ASN A 25 -14.42 -5.55 0.49
N GLN A 26 -13.57 -4.52 0.55
CA GLN A 26 -14.00 -3.13 0.68
C GLN A 26 -12.89 -2.15 0.34
N VAL A 27 -13.25 -0.87 0.22
CA VAL A 27 -12.31 0.25 0.16
C VAL A 27 -12.23 0.89 1.54
N LEU A 28 -11.02 1.21 1.96
CA LEU A 28 -10.71 1.82 3.26
C LEU A 28 -9.99 3.15 3.04
N ARG A 29 -10.29 4.12 3.93
CA ARG A 29 -9.55 5.38 4.03
C ARG A 29 -8.72 5.37 5.30
N ILE A 30 -7.40 5.37 5.15
CA ILE A 30 -6.47 5.41 6.28
C ILE A 30 -6.18 6.86 6.63
N GLY A 31 -6.37 7.22 7.90
CA GLY A 31 -6.07 8.54 8.45
C GLY A 31 -5.04 8.47 9.57
N ASN A 32 -5.09 9.44 10.49
CA ASN A 32 -4.07 9.59 11.53
C ASN A 32 -4.17 8.58 12.69
N SER A 33 -5.26 7.83 12.80
CA SER A 33 -5.36 6.72 13.75
C SER A 33 -4.68 5.47 13.18
N PRO A 34 -3.78 4.81 13.95
CA PRO A 34 -3.24 3.49 13.61
C PRO A 34 -4.34 2.48 13.34
N LEU A 35 -4.27 1.83 12.18
CA LEU A 35 -5.13 0.71 11.81
C LEU A 35 -4.27 -0.50 11.48
N THR A 36 -4.71 -1.68 11.93
CA THR A 36 -4.01 -2.95 11.72
C THR A 36 -4.73 -3.75 10.63
N VAL A 37 -3.98 -4.34 9.71
CA VAL A 37 -4.53 -5.27 8.71
C VAL A 37 -5.05 -6.53 9.44
N PRO A 38 -6.36 -6.86 9.36
CA PRO A 38 -6.93 -7.98 10.10
C PRO A 38 -6.38 -9.35 9.66
N VAL A 39 -6.54 -10.36 10.51
CA VAL A 39 -6.23 -11.76 10.16
C VAL A 39 -7.11 -12.22 9.00
N GLY A 40 -6.52 -12.94 8.04
CA GLY A 40 -7.20 -13.41 6.83
C GLY A 40 -7.45 -12.32 5.77
N LYS A 41 -6.88 -11.13 5.96
CA LYS A 41 -6.97 -10.01 5.01
C LYS A 41 -5.59 -9.63 4.48
N VAL A 42 -5.60 -8.98 3.32
CA VAL A 42 -4.46 -8.26 2.76
C VAL A 42 -4.94 -6.91 2.24
N TRP A 43 -4.14 -5.87 2.43
CA TRP A 43 -4.45 -4.52 1.98
C TRP A 43 -3.53 -4.11 0.83
N LYS A 44 -4.09 -3.46 -0.17
CA LYS A 44 -3.36 -2.80 -1.26
C LYS A 44 -3.54 -1.30 -1.14
N VAL A 45 -2.48 -0.61 -0.78
CA VAL A 45 -2.43 0.86 -0.77
C VAL A 45 -2.30 1.35 -2.21
N GLU A 46 -3.32 2.02 -2.70
CA GLU A 46 -3.39 2.53 -4.08
C GLU A 46 -2.88 3.96 -4.20
N SER A 47 -3.14 4.78 -3.18
CA SER A 47 -2.74 6.17 -3.17
C SER A 47 -2.45 6.70 -1.78
N TYR A 48 -1.59 7.70 -1.70
CA TYR A 48 -1.37 8.53 -0.53
C TYR A 48 -1.45 9.99 -0.94
N LEU A 49 -2.34 10.74 -0.30
CA LEU A 49 -2.59 12.15 -0.60
C LEU A 49 -2.30 12.99 0.64
N GLN A 50 -1.61 14.09 0.39
CA GLN A 50 -1.28 15.09 1.38
C GLN A 50 -2.10 16.36 1.12
N ASN A 51 -2.66 16.96 2.16
CA ASN A 51 -3.29 18.27 2.02
C ASN A 51 -2.22 19.37 1.93
N GLU A 52 -2.44 20.36 1.04
CA GLU A 52 -1.75 21.67 1.02
C GLU A 52 -0.23 21.68 0.79
N VAL A 53 0.37 20.62 0.25
CA VAL A 53 1.80 20.67 -0.07
C VAL A 53 2.02 21.38 -1.40
N VAL A 54 2.35 22.67 -1.33
CA VAL A 54 2.61 23.53 -2.50
C VAL A 54 4.12 23.80 -2.62
N TYR A 55 4.74 23.25 -3.68
CA TYR A 55 6.12 23.53 -4.14
C TYR A 55 7.19 23.60 -3.02
N ASN A 56 7.38 22.52 -2.26
CA ASN A 56 8.31 22.50 -1.14
C ASN A 56 9.08 21.16 -1.04
N SER A 57 10.42 21.17 -1.09
CA SER A 57 11.26 19.97 -1.02
C SER A 57 11.64 19.51 0.38
N ASN A 58 11.06 20.12 1.41
CA ASN A 58 11.30 19.74 2.79
C ASN A 58 10.41 18.56 3.18
N TYR A 59 10.97 17.69 4.01
CA TYR A 59 10.31 16.53 4.55
C TYR A 59 10.23 16.64 6.08
N GLN A 60 9.15 16.15 6.66
CA GLN A 60 9.02 15.98 8.11
C GLN A 60 8.33 14.65 8.40
N ALA A 61 8.56 14.10 9.59
CA ALA A 61 7.92 12.88 10.07
C ALA A 61 6.78 13.14 11.07
N ASN A 62 6.39 14.41 11.25
CA ASN A 62 5.34 14.84 12.17
C ASN A 62 4.34 15.78 11.47
N CYS A 63 3.35 16.27 12.21
CA CYS A 63 2.36 17.22 11.71
C CYS A 63 2.68 18.67 12.15
N GLY A 64 3.94 19.10 12.04
CA GLY A 64 4.39 20.43 12.45
C GLY A 64 4.08 21.53 11.43
N SER A 65 4.15 21.23 10.13
CA SER A 65 3.93 22.19 9.04
C SER A 65 3.19 21.57 7.85
N LEU A 66 2.00 22.06 7.50
CA LEU A 66 1.26 21.48 6.35
C LEU A 66 1.97 21.70 4.99
N ASN A 67 2.96 22.59 4.94
CA ASN A 67 3.73 22.89 3.73
C ASN A 67 4.84 21.87 3.43
N PHE A 68 5.15 20.92 4.33
CA PHE A 68 6.23 19.94 4.13
C PHE A 68 5.68 18.57 3.72
N HIS A 69 6.46 17.82 2.94
CA HIS A 69 6.15 16.43 2.62
C HIS A 69 6.20 15.55 3.87
N ARG A 70 5.26 14.62 3.96
CA ARG A 70 4.99 13.77 5.11
C ARG A 70 4.89 12.33 4.63
N PRO A 71 5.27 11.36 5.47
CA PRO A 71 5.25 9.97 5.09
C PRO A 71 3.88 9.34 5.36
N LEU A 72 3.62 8.23 4.69
CA LEU A 72 2.76 7.20 5.25
C LEU A 72 3.59 6.39 6.25
N VAL A 73 3.05 6.14 7.44
CA VAL A 73 3.72 5.34 8.46
C VAL A 73 3.23 3.91 8.34
N ILE A 74 4.15 2.96 8.11
CA ILE A 74 3.85 1.52 8.07
C ILE A 74 4.78 0.83 9.06
N ASN A 75 4.22 0.14 10.05
CA ASN A 75 4.97 -0.53 11.13
C ASN A 75 5.98 0.38 11.83
N GLY A 76 5.64 1.65 12.01
CA GLY A 76 6.52 2.67 12.62
C GLY A 76 7.58 3.25 11.68
N ASN A 77 7.69 2.78 10.44
CA ASN A 77 8.64 3.30 9.45
C ASN A 77 8.00 4.36 8.55
N ASN A 78 8.78 5.37 8.18
CA ASN A 78 8.34 6.49 7.34
C ASN A 78 8.58 6.21 5.85
N TYR A 79 7.50 6.17 5.06
CA TYR A 79 7.55 6.02 3.60
C TYR A 79 7.13 7.32 2.91
N TYR A 80 8.09 7.98 2.26
CA TYR A 80 7.85 9.20 1.46
C TYR A 80 7.59 8.84 0.01
N PHE A 81 6.49 9.39 -0.55
CA PHE A 81 6.05 9.13 -1.92
C PHE A 81 6.49 10.21 -2.92
N LEU A 82 7.12 11.27 -2.44
CA LEU A 82 7.67 12.35 -3.27
C LEU A 82 9.19 12.35 -3.16
N GLY A 83 9.88 12.66 -4.25
CA GLY A 83 11.35 12.68 -4.34
C GLY A 83 11.85 13.78 -5.27
N ASP A 84 13.06 14.27 -5.00
CA ASP A 84 13.76 15.25 -5.83
C ASP A 84 14.08 14.65 -7.21
N VAL A 85 13.78 15.38 -8.28
CA VAL A 85 14.16 14.99 -9.66
C VAL A 85 15.42 15.70 -10.13
N SER A 86 15.79 16.79 -9.46
CA SER A 86 16.93 17.62 -9.79
C SER A 86 17.29 18.50 -8.58
N TYR A 87 18.59 18.76 -8.39
CA TYR A 87 19.13 19.61 -7.33
C TYR A 87 19.92 20.77 -7.94
N GLY A 88 19.58 22.01 -7.57
CA GLY A 88 20.19 23.23 -8.09
C GLY A 88 19.94 24.45 -7.20
N ALA A 89 20.61 25.57 -7.50
CA ALA A 89 20.72 26.73 -6.61
C ALA A 89 19.42 27.56 -6.39
N ALA A 90 18.33 27.31 -7.15
CA ALA A 90 17.14 28.16 -7.09
C ALA A 90 15.81 27.42 -6.87
N SER A 91 15.68 26.15 -7.30
CA SER A 91 14.45 25.36 -7.10
C SER A 91 14.74 23.86 -7.15
N VAL A 92 14.14 23.11 -6.24
CA VAL A 92 14.04 21.65 -6.32
C VAL A 92 12.71 21.29 -6.97
N PHE A 93 12.77 20.55 -8.07
CA PHE A 93 11.59 19.96 -8.68
C PHE A 93 11.35 18.61 -8.00
N LEU A 94 10.11 18.38 -7.55
CA LEU A 94 9.71 17.15 -6.90
C LEU A 94 8.78 16.38 -7.84
N MET A 95 8.97 15.07 -7.92
CA MET A 95 8.03 14.17 -8.56
C MET A 95 7.47 13.16 -7.58
N ASN A 96 6.27 12.68 -7.90
CA ASN A 96 5.73 11.51 -7.24
C ASN A 96 6.57 10.30 -7.68
N GLY A 97 7.23 9.66 -6.72
CA GLY A 97 7.96 8.43 -6.98
C GLY A 97 6.96 7.30 -7.21
N ASN A 98 7.21 6.44 -8.20
CA ASN A 98 6.37 5.28 -8.48
C ASN A 98 6.57 4.18 -7.42
N LYS A 99 6.13 4.46 -6.19
CA LYS A 99 6.23 3.58 -5.01
C LYS A 99 4.92 2.88 -4.69
N LEU A 100 3.88 3.10 -5.49
CA LEU A 100 2.56 2.52 -5.34
C LEU A 100 2.29 1.56 -6.52
N PRO A 101 1.54 0.47 -6.30
CA PRO A 101 0.88 0.11 -5.05
C PRO A 101 1.84 -0.47 -3.99
N VAL A 102 1.46 -0.36 -2.72
CA VAL A 102 2.11 -1.07 -1.60
C VAL A 102 1.17 -2.13 -1.06
N TRP A 103 1.67 -3.34 -0.82
CA TRP A 103 0.90 -4.42 -0.23
C TRP A 103 1.25 -4.61 1.23
N LEU A 104 0.21 -4.63 2.09
CA LEU A 104 0.33 -4.84 3.52
C LEU A 104 -0.30 -6.18 3.89
N LYS A 105 0.45 -7.01 4.60
CA LYS A 105 -0.01 -8.32 5.07
C LYS A 105 -0.71 -8.18 6.42
N SER A 106 -1.41 -9.23 6.83
CA SER A 106 -2.01 -9.30 8.15
C SER A 106 -1.01 -8.96 9.27
N GLY A 107 -1.44 -8.12 10.21
CA GLY A 107 -0.63 -7.62 11.33
C GLY A 107 0.15 -6.34 11.03
N ASP A 108 0.26 -5.91 9.77
CA ASP A 108 0.86 -4.61 9.47
C ASP A 108 -0.02 -3.48 10.01
N ILE A 109 0.62 -2.44 10.56
CA ILE A 109 -0.04 -1.26 11.10
C ILE A 109 0.25 -0.08 10.17
N VAL A 110 -0.79 0.65 9.77
CA VAL A 110 -0.66 1.82 8.89
C VAL A 110 -1.45 3.02 9.42
N ASN A 111 -0.85 4.21 9.28
CA ASN A 111 -1.50 5.49 9.55
C ASN A 111 -0.82 6.63 8.81
N THR A 112 -1.54 7.73 8.65
CA THR A 112 -0.95 9.01 8.26
C THR A 112 -0.41 9.76 9.47
N VAL A 113 0.48 10.72 9.20
CA VAL A 113 1.05 11.58 10.25
C VAL A 113 0.15 12.77 10.59
N CYS A 114 -0.58 13.30 9.61
CA CYS A 114 -1.51 14.41 9.79
C CYS A 114 -2.97 13.98 9.64
N PRO A 115 -3.91 14.57 10.40
CA PRO A 115 -5.36 14.29 10.29
C PRO A 115 -5.95 14.63 8.91
N THR A 116 -5.35 15.58 8.20
CA THR A 116 -5.80 16.04 6.87
C THR A 116 -5.30 15.15 5.72
N ASP A 117 -4.26 14.36 5.95
CA ASP A 117 -3.73 13.43 4.97
C ASP A 117 -4.54 12.12 4.98
N PHE A 118 -4.54 11.42 3.86
CA PHE A 118 -5.12 10.07 3.82
C PHE A 118 -4.45 9.15 2.80
N ALA A 119 -4.53 7.85 3.06
CA ALA A 119 -4.25 6.82 2.06
C ALA A 119 -5.53 6.10 1.65
N SER A 120 -5.64 5.80 0.35
CA SER A 120 -6.72 4.97 -0.21
C SER A 120 -6.25 3.53 -0.31
N VAL A 121 -7.02 2.62 0.28
CA VAL A 121 -6.65 1.21 0.40
C VAL A 121 -7.79 0.32 -0.10
N ILE A 122 -7.45 -0.74 -0.82
CA ILE A 122 -8.37 -1.83 -1.14
C ILE A 122 -8.04 -3.01 -0.23
N GLU A 123 -9.04 -3.47 0.52
CA GLU A 123 -8.93 -4.68 1.35
C GLU A 123 -9.44 -5.89 0.58
N PHE A 124 -8.71 -7.00 0.68
CA PHE A 124 -9.08 -8.29 0.13
C PHE A 124 -9.18 -9.34 1.23
N ASN A 125 -10.11 -10.28 1.06
CA ASN A 125 -10.12 -11.57 1.73
C ASN A 125 -9.09 -12.50 1.10
N ILE A 126 -8.36 -13.24 1.93
CA ILE A 126 -7.56 -14.37 1.49
C ILE A 126 -8.46 -15.61 1.55
N VAL A 127 -8.82 -16.17 0.39
CA VAL A 127 -9.63 -17.38 0.30
C VAL A 127 -8.71 -18.56 -0.06
N PRO A 128 -8.70 -19.66 0.71
CA PRO A 128 -7.87 -20.84 0.43
C PRO A 128 -8.11 -21.48 -0.94
#